data_AF-K1U8G0-F1
#
_entry.id   AF-K1U8G0-F1
#
_cell.length_a   1.000
_cell.length_b   1.000
_cell.length_c   1.000
_cell.angle_alpha   90.00
_cell.angle_beta   90.00
_cell.angle_gamma   90.00
#
_symmetry.space_group_name_H-M   'P 1'
#
loop_
_entity.id
_entity.type
_entity.pdbx_description
1 polymer ?
#
loop_
_entity_poly.entity_id
_entity_poly.type
_entity_poly.pdbx_seq_one_letter_code
_entity_poly.pdbx_strand_id
1 'polypeptide(L)'
;RGFILNQEAPANERHLEGHFAIWTDDARTTVDHCWFRGGWFDPLTMAWNNVTRGELISNEPGPGAPGGSLYVPINLAPGESKTVRLYMAWFVPRSNHRIGPDPKNVRDFGSCYNEADYAGQPDFYEPWYSRKFRNVNEVAAYWEENYDQLKQRTSRFTEAFYDTNLPKEVVEAVAANLTILKSPTVMRQHDGRFWVWEGSGDSWGSCHGSCTHVWNYAQAVP
;
A
#
# COMPACT_ATOMS: atom_id res chain seq x y z
N ARG A 1 18.70 3.76 -2.21
CA ARG A 1 18.71 4.94 -3.11
C ARG A 1 17.42 4.95 -3.93
N GLY A 2 16.70 6.06 -3.97
CA GLY A 2 15.41 6.12 -4.65
C GLY A 2 14.78 7.50 -4.55
N PHE A 3 13.48 7.58 -4.80
CA PHE A 3 12.70 8.82 -4.69
C PHE A 3 11.30 8.55 -4.14
N ILE A 4 10.63 9.64 -3.75
CA ILE A 4 9.26 9.64 -3.24
C ILE A 4 8.41 10.48 -4.18
N LEU A 5 7.30 9.90 -4.66
CA LEU A 5 6.22 10.63 -5.28
C LEU A 5 5.25 11.09 -4.18
N ASN A 6 5.08 12.41 -4.05
CA ASN A 6 4.22 13.03 -3.05
C ASN A 6 2.96 13.56 -3.72
N GLN A 7 1.81 13.20 -3.16
CA GLN A 7 0.53 13.83 -3.42
C GLN A 7 0.15 14.64 -2.19
N GLU A 8 0.37 15.95 -2.25
CA GLU A 8 -0.08 16.87 -1.21
C GLU A 8 -1.60 17.02 -1.26
N ALA A 9 -2.22 17.12 -0.09
CA ALA A 9 -3.66 17.30 0.02
C ALA A 9 -4.01 18.77 0.27
N PRO A 10 -5.02 19.33 -0.43
CA PRO A 10 -5.64 20.59 -0.04
C PRO A 10 -6.14 20.54 1.41
N ALA A 11 -6.18 21.71 2.07
CA ALA A 11 -6.56 21.79 3.49
C ALA A 11 -7.94 21.18 3.81
N ASN A 12 -8.89 21.27 2.87
CA ASN A 12 -10.26 20.75 2.95
C ASN A 12 -10.39 19.29 2.47
N GLU A 13 -9.36 18.71 1.86
CA GLU A 13 -9.40 17.38 1.23
C GLU A 13 -8.23 16.50 1.71
N ARG A 14 -7.93 16.55 3.02
CA ARG A 14 -6.83 15.83 3.68
C ARG A 14 -6.78 14.32 3.44
N HIS A 15 -7.88 13.72 2.99
CA HIS A 15 -7.97 12.31 2.61
C HIS A 15 -7.30 12.00 1.27
N LEU A 16 -6.93 13.01 0.48
CA LEU A 16 -6.16 12.88 -0.75
C LEU A 16 -4.65 12.81 -0.49
N GLU A 17 -4.20 12.90 0.75
CA GLU A 17 -2.77 12.80 1.07
C GLU A 17 -2.26 11.39 0.76
N GLY A 18 -1.18 11.29 0.01
CA GLY A 18 -0.59 10.02 -0.36
C GLY A 18 0.88 10.15 -0.73
N HIS A 19 1.66 9.16 -0.34
CA HIS A 19 3.09 9.11 -0.63
C HIS A 19 3.46 7.73 -1.13
N PHE A 20 4.30 7.68 -2.16
CA PHE A 20 4.84 6.45 -2.71
C PHE A 20 6.36 6.54 -2.80
N ALA A 21 7.06 5.70 -2.04
CA ALA A 21 8.50 5.56 -2.11
C ALA A 21 8.87 4.36 -2.99
N ILE A 22 9.87 4.54 -3.85
CA ILE A 22 10.48 3.48 -4.64
C ILE A 22 12.00 3.62 -4.60
N TRP A 23 12.71 2.54 -4.24
CA TRP A 23 14.15 2.57 -4.03
C TRP A 23 14.81 1.20 -4.16
N THR A 24 16.14 1.19 -4.17
CA THR A 24 16.98 -0.02 -4.19
C THR A 24 18.02 0.05 -3.06
N ASP A 25 18.63 -1.10 -2.74
CA ASP A 25 19.77 -1.20 -1.80
C ASP A 25 21.14 -1.20 -2.51
N ASP A 26 21.19 -1.12 -3.86
CA ASP A 26 22.46 -1.02 -4.59
C ASP A 26 23.01 0.41 -4.54
N ALA A 27 24.21 0.57 -3.97
CA ALA A 27 24.88 1.87 -3.86
C ALA A 27 25.20 2.51 -5.22
N ARG A 28 25.22 1.75 -6.31
CA ARG A 28 25.43 2.27 -7.68
C ARG A 28 24.15 2.75 -8.35
N THR A 29 23.00 2.65 -7.68
CA THR A 29 21.76 3.14 -8.26
C THR A 29 21.83 4.63 -8.55
N THR A 30 21.48 4.98 -9.79
CA THR A 30 21.33 6.34 -10.29
C THR A 30 19.84 6.68 -10.36
N VAL A 31 19.50 7.89 -9.94
CA VAL A 31 18.11 8.35 -9.86
C VAL A 31 17.91 9.55 -10.77
N ASP A 32 17.02 9.41 -11.75
CA ASP A 32 16.48 10.53 -12.51
C ASP A 32 15.18 10.96 -11.83
N HIS A 33 15.24 12.03 -11.04
CA HIS A 33 14.06 12.56 -10.34
C HIS A 33 13.12 13.34 -11.25
N CYS A 34 13.56 13.67 -12.47
CA CYS A 34 12.90 14.63 -13.33
C CYS A 34 13.07 14.24 -14.79
N TRP A 35 12.14 13.43 -15.29
CA TRP A 35 12.06 13.18 -16.73
C TRP A 35 11.95 14.47 -17.54
N PHE A 36 12.39 14.37 -18.80
CA PHE A 36 12.28 15.43 -19.79
C PHE A 36 10.85 16.00 -19.83
N ARG A 37 10.74 17.34 -19.81
CA ARG A 37 9.46 18.04 -19.89
C ARG A 37 9.17 18.38 -21.36
N GLY A 38 8.23 17.66 -21.95
CA GLY A 38 7.72 17.90 -23.30
C GLY A 38 6.21 17.63 -23.38
N GLY A 39 5.66 17.70 -24.58
CA GLY A 39 4.24 17.47 -24.81
C GLY A 39 3.93 16.01 -25.10
N TRP A 40 2.68 15.60 -24.87
CA TRP A 40 2.15 14.30 -25.30
C TRP A 40 3.02 13.11 -24.86
N PHE A 41 3.71 12.45 -25.80
CA PHE A 41 4.56 11.30 -25.51
C PHE A 41 6.05 11.64 -25.32
N ASP A 42 6.47 12.90 -25.44
CA ASP A 42 7.89 13.29 -25.36
C ASP A 42 8.61 12.78 -24.09
N PRO A 43 8.05 12.89 -22.86
CA PRO A 43 8.73 12.40 -21.66
C PRO A 43 8.98 10.88 -21.72
N LEU A 44 8.00 10.12 -22.21
CA LEU A 44 8.09 8.67 -22.36
C LEU A 44 9.06 8.27 -23.47
N THR A 45 9.04 8.98 -24.60
CA THR A 45 9.99 8.77 -25.71
C THR A 45 11.42 9.05 -25.27
N MET A 46 11.66 10.11 -24.50
CA MET A 46 13.00 10.42 -23.97
C MET A 46 13.46 9.39 -22.94
N ALA A 47 12.59 9.00 -22.00
CA ALA A 47 12.90 7.94 -21.05
C ALA A 47 13.26 6.62 -21.78
N TRP A 48 12.51 6.26 -22.83
CA TRP A 48 12.77 5.08 -23.65
C TRP A 48 14.09 5.18 -24.44
N ASN A 49 14.40 6.35 -24.99
CA ASN A 49 15.67 6.57 -25.68
C ASN A 49 16.86 6.41 -24.73
N ASN A 50 16.74 6.88 -23.48
CA ASN A 50 17.79 6.67 -22.47
C ASN A 50 17.97 5.18 -22.15
N VAL A 51 16.87 4.43 -21.95
CA VAL A 51 16.90 2.98 -21.70
C VAL A 51 17.56 2.23 -22.85
N THR A 52 17.16 2.50 -24.09
CA THR A 52 17.69 1.82 -25.29
C THR A 52 19.18 2.11 -25.53
N ARG A 53 19.68 3.27 -25.11
CA ARG A 53 21.11 3.62 -25.18
C ARG A 53 21.91 3.17 -23.95
N GLY A 54 21.25 2.66 -22.92
CA GLY A 54 21.88 2.36 -21.64
C GLY A 54 22.40 3.60 -20.91
N GLU A 55 21.80 4.77 -21.17
CA GLU A 55 22.18 6.04 -20.55
C GLU A 55 21.60 6.14 -19.13
N LEU A 56 22.48 6.43 -18.16
CA LEU A 56 22.12 6.63 -16.76
C LEU A 56 21.92 8.12 -16.50
N ILE A 57 20.67 8.56 -16.48
CA ILE A 57 20.32 9.96 -16.20
C ILE A 57 20.23 10.20 -14.70
N SER A 58 20.76 11.33 -14.23
CA SER A 58 20.83 11.69 -12.81
C SER A 58 20.35 13.13 -12.57
N ASN A 59 19.13 13.45 -13.00
CA ASN A 59 18.58 14.78 -12.75
C ASN A 59 18.20 14.94 -11.28
N GLU A 60 18.46 16.14 -10.75
CA GLU A 60 18.02 16.55 -9.42
C GLU A 60 16.49 16.74 -9.36
N PRO A 61 15.88 16.64 -8.16
CA PRO A 61 14.46 16.92 -7.98
C PRO A 61 14.07 18.32 -8.44
N GLY A 62 12.90 18.43 -9.06
CA GLY A 62 12.34 19.69 -9.54
C GLY A 62 10.81 19.65 -9.61
N PRO A 63 10.14 20.81 -9.59
CA PRO A 63 8.68 20.88 -9.53
C PRO A 63 8.03 20.36 -10.82
N GLY A 64 6.86 19.73 -10.70
CA GLY A 64 6.08 19.29 -11.86
C GLY A 64 6.84 18.30 -12.77
N ALA A 65 7.59 17.38 -12.18
CA ALA A 65 8.22 16.29 -12.92
C ALA A 65 7.13 15.37 -13.49
N PRO A 66 7.16 15.04 -14.80
CA PRO A 66 6.16 14.13 -15.40
C PRO A 66 6.41 12.66 -15.05
N GLY A 67 7.55 12.34 -14.43
CA GLY A 67 7.95 11.00 -13.99
C GLY A 67 9.40 10.98 -13.51
N GLY A 68 9.85 9.79 -13.08
CA GLY A 68 11.21 9.53 -12.62
C GLY A 68 11.64 8.10 -12.90
N SER A 69 12.96 7.87 -12.95
CA SER A 69 13.57 6.56 -13.22
C SER A 69 14.59 6.16 -12.16
N LEU A 70 14.66 4.85 -11.89
CA LEU A 70 15.77 4.24 -11.17
C LEU A 70 16.58 3.39 -12.14
N TYR A 71 17.89 3.63 -12.19
CA TYR A 71 18.81 2.82 -12.97
C TYR A 71 19.74 2.05 -12.03
N VAL A 72 19.80 0.73 -12.19
CA VAL A 72 20.75 -0.13 -11.46
C VAL A 72 21.76 -0.70 -12.45
N PRO A 73 22.98 -0.16 -12.53
CA PRO A 73 23.99 -0.71 -13.43
C PRO A 73 24.45 -2.08 -12.93
N ILE A 74 24.48 -3.06 -13.83
CA ILE A 74 24.86 -4.44 -13.55
C ILE A 74 25.85 -4.89 -14.61
N ASN A 75 26.97 -5.47 -14.16
CA ASN A 75 27.90 -6.22 -15.00
C ASN A 75 27.87 -7.67 -14.48
N LEU A 76 27.76 -8.64 -15.39
CA LEU A 76 27.77 -10.07 -15.08
C LEU A 76 28.82 -10.78 -15.93
N ALA A 77 29.65 -11.60 -15.31
CA ALA A 77 30.49 -12.57 -16.02
C ALA A 77 29.66 -13.75 -16.57
N PRO A 78 30.18 -14.55 -17.51
CA PRO A 78 29.52 -15.77 -17.96
C PRO A 78 29.20 -16.70 -16.77
N GLY A 79 27.92 -17.03 -16.59
CA GLY A 79 27.43 -17.87 -15.50
C GLY A 79 27.22 -17.15 -14.16
N GLU A 80 27.56 -15.86 -14.04
CA GLU A 80 27.29 -15.08 -12.84
C GLU A 80 25.79 -14.77 -12.71
N SER A 81 25.28 -14.80 -11.49
CA SER A 81 23.91 -14.40 -11.16
C SER A 81 23.92 -13.30 -10.10
N LYS A 82 23.08 -12.29 -10.28
CA LYS A 82 22.89 -11.21 -9.30
C LYS A 82 21.41 -10.96 -9.06
N THR A 83 21.04 -10.81 -7.79
CA THR A 83 19.70 -10.34 -7.38
C THR A 83 19.74 -8.83 -7.20
N VAL A 84 18.79 -8.13 -7.81
CA VAL A 84 18.54 -6.69 -7.56
C VAL A 84 17.23 -6.56 -6.81
N ARG A 85 17.25 -5.87 -5.68
CA ARG A 85 16.04 -5.62 -4.88
C ARG A 85 15.49 -4.24 -5.21
N LEU A 86 14.24 -4.22 -5.64
CA LEU A 86 13.44 -3.02 -5.82
C LEU A 86 12.38 -3.00 -4.71
N TYR A 87 12.45 -1.98 -3.87
CA TYR A 87 11.56 -1.77 -2.75
C TYR A 87 10.52 -0.72 -3.11
N MET A 88 9.30 -0.92 -2.61
CA MET A 88 8.16 -0.04 -2.83
C MET A 88 7.37 0.09 -1.52
N ALA A 89 6.98 1.31 -1.17
CA ALA A 89 6.17 1.57 0.00
C ALA A 89 5.14 2.67 -0.29
N TRP A 90 3.92 2.46 0.21
CA TRP A 90 2.84 3.45 0.16
C TRP A 90 2.53 3.93 1.57
N PHE A 91 2.24 5.23 1.70
CA PHE A 91 1.72 5.82 2.93
C PHE A 91 0.54 6.72 2.56
N VAL A 92 -0.66 6.24 2.85
CA VAL A 92 -1.95 6.91 2.62
C VAL A 92 -2.63 7.02 3.99
N PRO A 93 -2.36 8.09 4.76
CA PRO A 93 -2.66 8.12 6.18
C PRO A 93 -4.14 8.27 6.50
N ARG A 94 -4.96 8.68 5.52
CA ARG A 94 -6.38 9.00 5.68
C ARG A 94 -7.18 8.57 4.47
N SER A 95 -8.47 8.32 4.67
CA SER A 95 -9.44 8.11 3.61
C SER A 95 -10.77 8.77 4.00
N ASN A 96 -11.54 9.20 3.01
CA ASN A 96 -12.91 9.67 3.19
C ASN A 96 -13.93 8.52 3.33
N HIS A 97 -13.44 7.30 3.55
CA HIS A 97 -14.27 6.13 3.72
C HIS A 97 -15.17 6.27 4.95
N ARG A 98 -16.46 6.45 4.69
CA ARG A 98 -17.52 6.58 5.69
C ARG A 98 -18.83 6.08 5.09
N ILE A 99 -19.75 5.62 5.94
CA ILE A 99 -21.06 5.14 5.52
C ILE A 99 -22.16 5.92 6.22
N GLY A 100 -23.14 6.35 5.43
CA GLY A 100 -24.23 7.20 5.87
C GLY A 100 -23.93 8.69 5.69
N PRO A 101 -24.97 9.51 5.46
CA PRO A 101 -24.85 10.97 5.47
C PRO A 101 -24.67 11.50 6.89
N ASP A 102 -24.22 12.74 7.00
CA ASP A 102 -24.18 13.43 8.30
C ASP A 102 -25.61 13.67 8.81
N PRO A 103 -25.85 13.55 10.12
CA PRO A 103 -27.15 13.83 10.71
C PRO A 103 -27.49 15.31 10.47
N LYS A 104 -28.68 15.58 9.94
CA LYS A 104 -29.16 16.94 9.69
C LYS A 104 -29.88 17.50 10.92
N ASN A 105 -30.51 16.62 11.69
CA ASN A 105 -31.36 16.98 12.82
C ASN A 105 -31.17 15.98 13.96
N VAL A 106 -31.52 16.38 15.19
CA VAL A 106 -31.45 15.50 16.37
C VAL A 106 -32.25 14.18 16.27
N ARG A 107 -33.21 14.10 15.34
CA ARG A 107 -34.01 12.89 15.09
C ARG A 107 -33.29 11.84 14.24
N ASP A 108 -32.20 12.22 13.57
CA ASP A 108 -31.40 11.29 12.77
C ASP A 108 -30.48 10.44 13.65
N PHE A 109 -30.28 10.85 14.91
CA PHE A 109 -29.57 10.06 15.91
C PHE A 109 -30.45 8.90 16.39
N GLY A 110 -29.89 7.69 16.41
CA GLY A 110 -30.54 6.53 17.02
C GLY A 110 -30.74 6.72 18.53
N SER A 111 -31.67 5.98 19.12
CA SER A 111 -31.99 6.08 20.56
C SER A 111 -30.81 5.75 21.49
N CYS A 112 -29.76 5.11 20.97
CA CYS A 112 -28.53 4.78 21.70
C CYS A 112 -27.38 5.76 21.41
N TYR A 113 -27.61 6.85 20.67
CA TYR A 113 -26.56 7.81 20.35
C TYR A 113 -26.12 8.60 21.58
N ASN A 114 -24.80 8.68 21.77
CA ASN A 114 -24.17 9.54 22.73
C ASN A 114 -22.93 10.18 22.09
N GLU A 115 -22.90 11.51 22.00
CA GLU A 115 -21.78 12.25 21.41
C GLU A 115 -20.44 11.93 22.10
N ALA A 116 -20.48 11.66 23.41
CA ALA A 116 -19.29 11.31 24.19
C ALA A 116 -18.61 10.02 23.69
N ASP A 117 -19.34 9.09 23.07
CA ASP A 117 -18.78 7.84 22.53
C ASP A 117 -17.89 8.08 21.30
N TYR A 118 -18.03 9.24 20.67
CA TYR A 118 -17.28 9.65 19.48
C TYR A 118 -16.19 10.69 19.79
N ALA A 119 -16.06 11.12 21.05
CA ALA A 119 -15.05 12.08 21.45
C ALA A 119 -13.63 11.55 21.12
N GLY A 120 -12.86 12.34 20.36
CA GLY A 120 -11.50 11.99 19.97
C GLY A 120 -11.39 11.03 18.78
N GLN A 121 -12.50 10.65 18.13
CA GLN A 121 -12.43 9.97 16.84
C GLN A 121 -11.90 10.93 15.76
N PRO A 122 -11.08 10.45 14.80
CA PRO A 122 -10.60 11.27 13.71
C PRO A 122 -11.73 11.61 12.73
N ASP A 123 -11.63 12.80 12.11
CA ASP A 123 -12.58 13.27 11.08
C ASP A 123 -12.60 12.38 9.83
N PHE A 124 -11.52 11.64 9.59
CA PHE A 124 -11.35 10.73 8.46
C PHE A 124 -11.02 9.33 8.96
N TYR A 125 -11.35 8.31 8.16
CA TYR A 125 -10.85 6.97 8.42
C TYR A 125 -9.33 6.98 8.35
N GLU A 126 -8.69 6.41 9.38
CA GLU A 126 -7.25 6.26 9.46
C GLU A 126 -6.93 4.76 9.60
N PRO A 127 -6.14 4.18 8.68
CA PRO A 127 -5.72 2.80 8.80
C PRO A 127 -4.69 2.65 9.94
N TRP A 128 -4.70 1.52 10.64
CA TRP A 128 -3.84 1.25 11.79
C TRP A 128 -2.36 1.60 11.58
N TYR A 129 -1.82 1.30 10.39
CA TYR A 129 -0.40 1.54 10.11
C TYR A 129 -0.05 3.04 10.08
N SER A 130 -1.00 3.95 9.83
CA SER A 130 -0.74 5.39 9.81
C SER A 130 -0.55 5.98 11.21
N ARG A 131 -0.96 5.26 12.26
CA ARG A 131 -0.60 5.57 13.65
C ARG A 131 0.68 4.87 14.11
N LYS A 132 1.05 3.78 13.44
CA LYS A 132 2.32 3.06 13.70
C LYS A 132 3.52 3.77 13.09
N PHE A 133 3.36 4.36 11.91
CA PHE A 133 4.41 5.05 11.17
C PHE A 133 4.01 6.50 10.91
N ARG A 134 4.94 7.43 11.09
CA ARG A 134 4.68 8.87 10.94
C ARG A 134 4.62 9.32 9.48
N ASN A 135 5.30 8.62 8.58
CA ASN A 135 5.38 8.94 7.16
C ASN A 135 5.96 7.76 6.36
N VAL A 136 6.01 7.90 5.04
CA VAL A 136 6.53 6.89 4.12
C VAL A 136 8.00 6.52 4.36
N ASN A 137 8.84 7.44 4.87
CA ASN A 137 10.25 7.14 5.15
C ASN A 137 10.39 6.13 6.28
N GLU A 138 9.53 6.21 7.31
CA GLU A 138 9.55 5.20 8.39
C GLU A 138 9.08 3.83 7.93
N VAL A 139 8.07 3.80 7.03
CA VAL A 139 7.64 2.55 6.40
C VAL A 139 8.79 1.96 5.57
N ALA A 140 9.48 2.79 4.79
CA ALA A 140 10.61 2.38 3.97
C ALA A 140 11.78 1.86 4.82
N ALA A 141 12.16 2.60 5.87
CA ALA A 141 13.21 2.19 6.80
C ALA A 141 12.87 0.87 7.49
N TYR A 142 11.65 0.73 8.01
CA TYR A 142 11.20 -0.52 8.63
C TYR A 142 11.24 -1.68 7.63
N TRP A 143 10.80 -1.46 6.39
CA TRP A 143 10.81 -2.48 5.34
C TRP A 143 12.23 -2.94 5.01
N GLU A 144 13.18 -2.02 4.86
CA GLU A 144 14.57 -2.30 4.55
C GLU A 144 15.28 -3.01 5.72
N GLU A 145 15.14 -2.50 6.94
CA GLU A 145 15.75 -3.07 8.16
C GLU A 145 15.25 -4.48 8.48
N ASN A 146 14.01 -4.80 8.12
CA ASN A 146 13.36 -6.05 8.49
C ASN A 146 13.12 -7.00 7.31
N TYR A 147 13.56 -6.66 6.09
CA TYR A 147 13.23 -7.40 4.87
C TYR A 147 13.52 -8.90 4.99
N ASP A 148 14.75 -9.27 5.36
CA ASP A 148 15.16 -10.68 5.42
C ASP A 148 14.36 -11.46 6.47
N GLN A 149 14.07 -10.85 7.62
CA GLN A 149 13.25 -11.47 8.66
C GLN A 149 11.79 -11.65 8.20
N LEU A 150 11.21 -10.63 7.57
CA LEU A 150 9.84 -10.68 7.04
C LEU A 150 9.71 -11.71 5.92
N LYS A 151 10.70 -11.78 5.02
CA LYS A 151 10.79 -12.78 3.96
C LYS A 151 10.91 -14.18 4.53
N GLN A 152 11.82 -14.41 5.47
CA GLN A 152 12.01 -15.71 6.11
C GLN A 152 10.74 -16.19 6.82
N ARG A 153 10.04 -15.31 7.55
CA ARG A 153 8.78 -15.65 8.21
C ARG A 153 7.68 -16.01 7.21
N THR A 154 7.58 -15.25 6.12
CA THR A 154 6.65 -15.55 5.02
C THR A 154 6.98 -16.89 4.38
N SER A 155 8.25 -17.13 4.01
CA SER A 155 8.69 -18.41 3.45
C SER A 155 8.37 -19.59 4.35
N ARG A 156 8.68 -19.49 5.66
CA ARG A 156 8.36 -20.56 6.62
C ARG A 156 6.87 -20.83 6.72
N PHE A 157 6.04 -19.78 6.72
CA PHE A 157 4.59 -19.95 6.71
C PHE A 157 4.13 -20.63 5.42
N THR A 158 4.60 -20.17 4.27
CA THR A 158 4.27 -20.74 2.96
C THR A 158 4.70 -22.21 2.86
N GLU A 159 5.94 -22.53 3.20
CA GLU A 159 6.45 -23.91 3.20
C GLU A 159 5.61 -24.80 4.11
N ALA A 160 5.34 -24.39 5.35
CA ALA A 160 4.51 -25.17 6.28
C ALA A 160 3.06 -25.29 5.81
N PHE A 161 2.50 -24.27 5.17
CA PHE A 161 1.12 -24.29 4.65
C PHE A 161 0.96 -25.25 3.48
N TYR A 162 1.96 -25.32 2.59
CA TYR A 162 1.95 -26.19 1.42
C TYR A 162 2.57 -27.58 1.66
N ASP A 163 3.20 -27.82 2.81
CA ASP A 163 3.68 -29.13 3.25
C ASP A 163 2.51 -30.02 3.73
N THR A 164 1.75 -30.52 2.76
CA THR A 164 0.56 -31.34 3.01
C THR A 164 0.40 -32.41 1.93
N ASN A 165 -0.30 -33.48 2.29
CA ASN A 165 -0.69 -34.56 1.38
C ASN A 165 -2.15 -34.46 0.90
N LEU A 166 -2.83 -33.34 1.19
CA LEU A 166 -4.18 -33.08 0.70
C LEU A 166 -4.20 -32.92 -0.83
N PRO A 167 -5.34 -33.20 -1.50
CA PRO A 167 -5.51 -32.89 -2.91
C PRO A 167 -5.28 -31.39 -3.19
N LYS A 168 -4.63 -31.08 -4.31
CA LYS A 168 -4.26 -29.70 -4.70
C LYS A 168 -5.47 -28.76 -4.74
N GLU A 169 -6.64 -29.27 -5.13
CA GLU A 169 -7.89 -28.51 -5.21
C GLU A 169 -8.36 -28.05 -3.82
N VAL A 170 -8.13 -28.88 -2.79
CA VAL A 170 -8.43 -28.54 -1.39
C VAL A 170 -7.45 -27.47 -0.90
N VAL A 171 -6.16 -27.63 -1.19
CA VAL A 171 -5.13 -26.64 -0.79
C VAL A 171 -5.41 -25.29 -1.44
N GLU A 172 -5.77 -25.26 -2.72
CA GLU A 172 -6.15 -24.04 -3.43
C GLU A 172 -7.38 -23.39 -2.81
N ALA A 173 -8.44 -24.16 -2.52
CA ALA A 173 -9.64 -23.64 -1.89
C ALA A 173 -9.34 -23.00 -0.52
N VAL A 174 -8.46 -23.61 0.29
CA VAL A 174 -8.04 -23.03 1.57
C VAL A 174 -7.16 -21.79 1.37
N ALA A 175 -6.18 -21.83 0.47
CA ALA A 175 -5.28 -20.72 0.17
C ALA A 175 -6.04 -19.48 -0.33
N ALA A 176 -7.02 -19.68 -1.20
CA ALA A 176 -7.85 -18.62 -1.76
C ALA A 176 -8.54 -17.80 -0.66
N ASN A 177 -8.99 -18.42 0.44
CA ASN A 177 -9.59 -17.71 1.57
C ASN A 177 -8.62 -16.73 2.26
N LEU A 178 -7.31 -17.03 2.28
CA LEU A 178 -6.30 -16.15 2.90
C LEU A 178 -6.11 -14.85 2.11
N THR A 179 -6.39 -14.86 0.80
CA THR A 179 -6.22 -13.68 -0.07
C THR A 179 -7.14 -12.53 0.32
N ILE A 180 -8.28 -12.83 0.96
CA ILE A 180 -9.24 -11.83 1.46
C ILE A 180 -8.58 -10.90 2.49
N LEU A 181 -7.61 -11.39 3.27
CA LEU A 181 -6.87 -10.56 4.25
C LEU A 181 -5.98 -9.48 3.58
N LYS A 182 -5.77 -9.59 2.27
CA LYS A 182 -5.03 -8.63 1.46
C LYS A 182 -5.92 -7.87 0.47
N SER A 183 -7.24 -8.01 0.57
CA SER A 183 -8.20 -7.28 -0.26
C SER A 183 -8.75 -6.03 0.47
N PRO A 184 -9.47 -5.15 -0.23
CA PRO A 184 -10.24 -4.05 0.37
C PRO A 184 -11.43 -4.50 1.24
N THR A 185 -11.71 -5.81 1.34
CA THR A 185 -12.82 -6.34 2.14
C THR A 185 -12.54 -6.19 3.65
N VAL A 186 -11.28 -6.11 4.05
CA VAL A 186 -10.87 -5.99 5.45
C VAL A 186 -10.27 -4.62 5.74
N MET A 187 -10.56 -4.10 6.92
CA MET A 187 -10.12 -2.79 7.39
C MET A 187 -9.64 -2.92 8.83
N ARG A 188 -8.48 -2.33 9.12
CA ARG A 188 -7.98 -2.21 10.49
C ARG A 188 -7.86 -0.74 10.82
N GLN A 189 -8.74 -0.26 11.70
CA GLN A 189 -8.81 1.14 12.08
C GLN A 189 -7.61 1.54 12.97
N HIS A 190 -7.34 2.84 13.06
CA HIS A 190 -6.29 3.49 13.85
C HIS A 190 -6.10 2.91 15.27
N ASP A 191 -7.18 2.54 15.95
CA ASP A 191 -7.19 1.96 17.31
C ASP A 191 -7.08 0.43 17.34
N GLY A 192 -6.88 -0.19 16.18
CA GLY A 192 -6.68 -1.62 16.02
C GLY A 192 -7.97 -2.42 15.82
N ARG A 193 -9.16 -1.81 15.94
CA ARG A 193 -10.43 -2.49 15.66
C ARG A 193 -10.47 -3.02 14.22
N PHE A 194 -11.00 -4.23 14.09
CA PHE A 194 -11.16 -4.92 12.82
C PHE A 194 -12.57 -4.71 12.29
N TRP A 195 -12.65 -4.13 11.10
CA TRP A 195 -13.88 -3.83 10.39
C TRP A 195 -13.84 -4.53 9.04
N VAL A 196 -15.00 -4.96 8.57
CA VAL A 196 -15.07 -5.79 7.38
C VAL A 196 -16.34 -5.49 6.60
N TRP A 197 -16.22 -5.69 5.29
CA TRP A 197 -17.31 -5.77 4.35
C TRP A 197 -17.73 -7.23 4.18
N GLU A 198 -18.97 -7.51 3.79
CA GLU A 198 -19.35 -8.86 3.35
C GLU A 198 -18.54 -9.25 2.09
N GLY A 199 -18.37 -8.29 1.19
CA GLY A 199 -17.55 -8.42 -0.02
C GLY A 199 -17.22 -7.05 -0.58
N SER A 200 -16.38 -6.99 -1.62
CA SER A 200 -16.01 -5.74 -2.28
C SER A 200 -15.99 -5.90 -3.78
N GLY A 201 -16.54 -4.92 -4.51
CA GLY A 201 -16.32 -4.70 -5.93
C GLY A 201 -15.27 -3.62 -6.18
N ASP A 202 -15.10 -3.22 -7.44
CA ASP A 202 -14.05 -2.29 -7.85
C ASP A 202 -14.14 -0.91 -7.18
N SER A 203 -15.35 -0.46 -6.88
CA SER A 203 -15.63 0.88 -6.34
C SER A 203 -16.62 0.92 -5.16
N TRP A 204 -17.05 -0.24 -4.66
CA TRP A 204 -18.04 -0.32 -3.58
C TRP A 204 -17.84 -1.56 -2.70
N GLY A 205 -18.26 -1.46 -1.44
CA GLY A 205 -18.33 -2.57 -0.50
C GLY A 205 -19.77 -3.06 -0.32
N SER A 206 -19.96 -4.38 -0.33
CA SER A 206 -21.24 -5.02 -0.04
C SER A 206 -21.42 -5.18 1.46
N CYS A 207 -22.56 -4.71 1.99
CA CYS A 207 -22.96 -4.75 3.40
C CYS A 207 -21.90 -4.18 4.37
N HIS A 208 -22.20 -3.04 5.01
CA HIS A 208 -21.28 -2.37 5.94
C HIS A 208 -21.48 -2.83 7.37
N GLY A 209 -20.44 -2.63 8.21
CA GLY A 209 -20.39 -3.19 9.56
C GLY A 209 -19.99 -4.65 9.47
N SER A 210 -19.44 -5.22 10.55
CA SER A 210 -18.72 -6.50 10.53
C SER A 210 -19.48 -7.73 9.98
N CYS A 211 -20.71 -7.59 9.50
CA CYS A 211 -21.49 -8.58 8.76
C CYS A 211 -21.47 -9.91 9.49
N THR A 212 -22.02 -9.92 10.70
CA THR A 212 -21.94 -11.06 11.63
C THR A 212 -22.44 -12.36 11.00
N HIS A 213 -23.41 -12.32 10.08
CA HIS A 213 -23.86 -13.51 9.33
C HIS A 213 -22.82 -14.10 8.38
N VAL A 214 -21.72 -13.40 8.09
CA VAL A 214 -20.58 -13.85 7.27
C VAL A 214 -19.35 -14.06 8.14
N TRP A 215 -18.95 -13.03 8.89
CA TRP A 215 -17.66 -13.06 9.60
C TRP A 215 -17.68 -13.84 10.91
N ASN A 216 -18.84 -14.25 11.43
CA ASN A 216 -18.88 -15.19 12.55
C ASN A 216 -18.25 -16.56 12.22
N TYR A 217 -18.14 -16.91 10.93
CA TYR A 217 -17.47 -18.14 10.49
C TYR A 217 -15.94 -17.99 10.39
N ALA A 218 -15.43 -16.77 10.37
CA ALA A 218 -14.00 -16.48 10.25
C ALA A 218 -13.33 -16.51 11.64
N GLN A 219 -13.08 -17.70 12.19
CA GLN A 219 -12.56 -17.86 13.56
C GLN A 219 -11.05 -17.57 13.73
N ALA A 220 -10.34 -17.32 12.62
CA ALA A 220 -8.89 -17.14 12.61
C ALA A 220 -8.45 -15.67 12.48
N VAL A 221 -9.39 -14.72 12.49
CA VAL A 221 -9.10 -13.28 12.52
C VAL A 221 -9.31 -12.72 13.94
N PRO A 222 -8.58 -11.64 14.32
CA PRO A 222 -8.67 -11.03 15.65
C PRO A 222 -10.05 -10.48 16.03
#